data_AF-A0A5D2DVH1-F1
#
_entry.id   AF-A0A5D2DVH1-F1
#
_cell.length_a   1.000
_cell.length_b   1.000
_cell.length_c   1.000
_cell.angle_alpha   90.00
_cell.angle_beta   90.00
_cell.angle_gamma   90.00
#
_symmetry.space_group_name_H-M   'P 1'
#
loop_
_entity.id
_entity.type
_entity.pdbx_description
1 polymer ?
#
loop_
_entity_poly.entity_id
_entity_poly.type
_entity_poly.pdbx_seq_one_letter_code
_entity_poly.pdbx_strand_id
1 'polypeptide(L)'
;MKQLFSKVLSPTDIEHRLAVPSEILWAFEFDQARRCADFEVKDKHGQTWEFRCSTRKKDFHPKPVVSKGWRKFVKDKGLQAGDKVVFYKDVEGDSSYKIITMKKVFKLFGEEVWLPS
;
A
#
# COMPACT_ATOMS: atom_id res chain seq x y z
N MET A 1 -12.01 -0.67 -11.47
CA MET A 1 -10.79 -0.84 -10.62
C MET A 1 -9.50 -0.52 -11.36
N LYS A 2 -8.73 0.46 -10.86
CA LYS A 2 -7.42 0.89 -11.35
C LYS A 2 -6.33 0.48 -10.36
N GLN A 3 -5.23 -0.13 -10.84
CA GLN A 3 -4.05 -0.36 -10.01
C GLN A 3 -3.39 0.99 -9.70
N LEU A 4 -3.20 1.28 -8.41
CA LEU A 4 -2.47 2.47 -7.97
C LEU A 4 -0.96 2.20 -8.04
N PHE A 5 -0.49 1.17 -7.35
CA PHE A 5 0.91 0.76 -7.37
C PHE A 5 1.08 -0.68 -6.90
N SER A 6 2.22 -1.28 -7.23
CA SER A 6 2.70 -2.52 -6.63
C SER A 6 4.09 -2.29 -6.05
N LYS A 7 4.44 -3.04 -5.00
CA LYS A 7 5.75 -2.91 -4.35
C LYS A 7 6.18 -4.22 -3.71
N VAL A 8 7.43 -4.61 -3.97
CA VAL A 8 8.14 -5.62 -3.17
C VAL A 8 8.62 -4.95 -1.89
N LEU A 9 8.25 -5.52 -0.75
CA LEU A 9 8.47 -4.94 0.57
C LEU A 9 9.95 -5.07 0.96
N SER A 10 10.54 -3.93 1.31
CA SER A 10 11.87 -3.85 1.91
C SER A 10 11.80 -4.10 3.43
N PRO A 11 12.92 -4.37 4.12
CA PRO A 11 12.95 -4.42 5.58
C PRO A 11 12.36 -3.17 6.24
N THR A 12 12.63 -1.97 5.70
CA THR A 12 12.04 -0.72 6.19
C THR A 12 10.52 -0.68 6.07
N ASP A 13 9.97 -1.25 5.00
CA ASP A 13 8.52 -1.34 4.85
C ASP A 13 7.93 -2.26 5.91
N ILE A 14 8.57 -3.39 6.20
CA ILE A 14 8.11 -4.34 7.23
C ILE A 14 8.20 -3.76 8.65
N GLU A 15 9.32 -3.13 8.98
CA GLU A 15 9.62 -2.72 10.35
C GLU A 15 8.97 -1.39 10.73
N HIS A 16 8.76 -0.50 9.75
CA HIS A 16 8.39 0.89 10.02
C HIS A 16 7.12 1.34 9.29
N ARG A 17 7.21 1.55 7.97
CA ARG A 17 6.18 2.23 7.17
C ARG A 17 6.35 1.93 5.70
N LEU A 18 5.24 1.77 4.99
CA LEU A 18 5.24 1.52 3.56
C LEU A 18 5.53 2.82 2.82
N ALA A 19 6.63 2.89 2.06
CA ALA A 19 6.83 4.02 1.16
C ALA A 19 5.94 3.91 -0.09
N VAL A 20 5.28 5.01 -0.44
CA VAL A 20 4.30 5.13 -1.51
C VAL A 20 4.86 6.01 -2.63
N PRO A 21 4.59 5.73 -3.92
CA PRO A 21 4.91 6.63 -5.02
C PRO A 21 4.23 7.99 -4.85
N SER A 22 4.93 9.08 -5.19
CA SER A 22 4.35 10.43 -5.02
C SER A 22 3.29 10.73 -6.08
N GLU A 23 3.41 10.06 -7.22
CA GLU A 23 2.58 10.18 -8.42
C GLU A 23 1.15 9.69 -8.19
N ILE A 24 0.89 8.94 -7.12
CA ILE A 24 -0.45 8.44 -6.77
C ILE A 24 -1.12 9.25 -5.67
N LEU A 25 -0.54 10.37 -5.23
CA LEU A 25 -1.14 11.21 -4.19
C LEU A 25 -2.52 11.74 -4.58
N TRP A 26 -2.78 11.97 -5.86
CA TRP A 26 -4.10 12.35 -6.39
C TRP A 26 -5.20 11.33 -6.08
N ALA A 27 -4.82 10.07 -5.80
CA ALA A 27 -5.79 9.03 -5.53
C ALA A 27 -6.39 9.15 -4.13
N PHE A 28 -5.78 9.91 -3.21
CA PHE A 28 -6.24 10.05 -1.83
C PHE A 28 -6.91 11.40 -1.59
N GLU A 29 -7.90 11.43 -0.70
CA GLU A 29 -8.49 12.67 -0.18
C GLU A 29 -7.53 13.32 0.82
N PHE A 30 -6.55 14.03 0.28
CA PHE A 30 -5.41 14.52 1.03
C PHE A 30 -5.72 15.87 1.70
N ASP A 31 -5.73 15.89 3.03
CA ASP A 31 -5.81 17.13 3.81
C ASP A 31 -4.49 17.87 3.70
N GLN A 32 -4.51 19.06 3.08
CA GLN A 32 -3.32 19.87 2.85
C GLN A 32 -2.73 20.47 4.13
N ALA A 33 -3.58 20.79 5.13
CA ALA A 33 -3.13 21.36 6.39
C ALA A 33 -2.47 20.30 7.28
N ARG A 34 -3.08 19.11 7.38
CA ARG A 34 -2.53 17.97 8.14
C ARG A 34 -1.47 17.20 7.37
N ARG A 35 -1.40 17.36 6.06
CA ARG A 35 -0.54 16.63 5.12
C ARG A 35 -0.73 15.10 5.23
N CYS A 36 -1.98 14.69 5.31
CA CYS A 36 -2.32 13.28 5.40
C CYS A 36 -3.71 12.96 4.81
N ALA A 37 -3.90 11.71 4.45
CA ALA A 37 -5.19 11.13 4.10
C ALA A 37 -5.40 9.85 4.92
N ASP A 38 -6.55 9.75 5.59
CA ASP A 38 -7.03 8.49 6.14
C ASP A 38 -7.90 7.80 5.11
N PHE A 39 -7.75 6.49 4.95
CA PHE A 39 -8.52 5.71 3.98
C PHE A 39 -8.69 4.28 4.44
N GLU A 40 -9.81 3.69 4.07
CA GLU A 40 -10.11 2.28 4.30
C GLU A 40 -9.77 1.45 3.07
N VAL A 41 -9.15 0.30 3.30
CA VAL A 41 -8.80 -0.65 2.24
C VAL A 41 -9.33 -2.03 2.58
N LYS A 42 -9.97 -2.69 1.62
CA LYS A 42 -10.43 -4.07 1.77
C LYS A 42 -9.38 -5.04 1.23
N ASP A 43 -9.08 -6.09 1.98
CA ASP A 43 -8.25 -7.18 1.47
C ASP A 43 -9.06 -8.22 0.67
N LYS A 44 -8.40 -9.26 0.17
CA LYS A 44 -9.04 -10.32 -0.64
C LYS A 44 -10.12 -11.11 0.12
N HIS A 45 -10.11 -11.09 1.45
CA HIS A 45 -11.10 -11.75 2.30
C HIS A 45 -12.26 -10.81 2.68
N GLY A 46 -12.25 -9.58 2.16
CA GLY A 46 -13.25 -8.56 2.48
C GLY A 46 -13.02 -7.88 3.84
N GLN A 47 -11.92 -8.18 4.54
CA GLN A 47 -11.59 -7.51 5.79
C GLN A 47 -11.10 -6.09 5.51
N THR A 48 -11.68 -5.12 6.23
CA THR A 48 -11.33 -3.71 6.12
C THR A 48 -10.17 -3.34 7.03
N TRP A 49 -9.25 -2.54 6.50
CA TRP A 49 -8.09 -2.00 7.20
C TRP A 49 -8.07 -0.48 7.06
N GLU A 50 -7.90 0.23 8.17
CA GLU A 50 -7.77 1.68 8.18
C GLU A 50 -6.30 2.08 8.11
N PHE A 51 -5.93 2.89 7.12
CA PHE A 51 -4.58 3.36 6.90
C PHE A 51 -4.52 4.89 6.85
N ARG A 52 -3.35 5.43 7.22
CA ARG A 52 -3.00 6.84 7.01
C ARG A 52 -1.83 6.97 6.07
N CYS A 53 -2.03 7.61 4.92
CA CYS A 53 -0.96 8.10 4.07
C CYS A 53 -0.57 9.52 4.52
N SER A 54 0.72 9.81 4.65
CA SER A 54 1.22 11.13 5.07
C SER A 54 2.45 11.53 4.27
N THR A 55 2.67 12.83 4.07
CA THR A 55 3.86 13.36 3.41
C THR A 55 4.74 14.13 4.40
N ARG A 56 6.03 14.29 4.08
CA ARG A 56 6.95 15.15 4.81
C ARG A 56 6.49 16.61 4.68
N LYS A 57 6.89 17.47 5.63
CA LYS A 57 6.63 18.92 5.61
C LYS A 57 7.27 19.68 4.44
N LYS A 58 8.21 19.07 3.69
CA LYS A 58 8.85 19.71 2.53
C LYS A 58 8.01 19.48 1.27
N ASP A 59 7.67 20.56 0.57
CA ASP A 59 6.74 20.53 -0.57
C ASP A 59 7.35 19.97 -1.86
N PHE A 60 8.64 20.21 -2.10
CA PHE A 60 9.28 19.79 -3.35
C PHE A 60 9.53 18.27 -3.45
N HIS A 61 9.51 17.56 -2.31
CA HIS A 61 9.70 16.10 -2.24
C HIS A 61 8.82 15.50 -1.15
N PRO A 62 7.53 15.26 -1.45
CA PRO A 62 6.54 14.88 -0.44
C PRO A 62 6.87 13.55 0.27
N LYS A 63 7.52 12.60 -0.42
CA LYS A 63 7.92 11.28 0.13
C LYS A 63 6.80 10.62 0.95
N PRO A 64 5.67 10.26 0.32
CA PRO A 64 4.52 9.73 1.04
C PRO A 64 4.79 8.36 1.64
N VAL A 65 4.17 8.12 2.79
CA VAL A 65 4.28 6.88 3.54
C VAL A 65 2.94 6.50 4.15
N VAL A 66 2.59 5.22 4.11
CA VAL A 66 1.53 4.66 4.96
C VAL A 66 2.14 4.25 6.30
N SER A 67 1.70 4.89 7.38
CA SER A 67 2.24 4.69 8.72
C SER A 67 1.21 4.10 9.69
N LYS A 68 0.08 4.78 9.90
CA LYS A 68 -1.02 4.29 10.75
C LYS A 68 -1.60 3.01 10.12
N GLY A 69 -1.88 2.01 10.95
CA GLY A 69 -2.47 0.73 10.57
C GLY A 69 -1.52 -0.25 9.86
N TRP A 70 -0.49 0.25 9.17
CA TRP A 70 0.40 -0.59 8.36
C TRP A 70 1.14 -1.69 9.14
N ARG A 71 1.78 -1.37 10.28
CA ARG A 71 2.50 -2.38 11.07
C ARG A 71 1.57 -3.47 11.63
N LYS A 72 0.34 -3.10 11.99
CA LYS A 72 -0.67 -4.07 12.41
C LYS A 72 -1.06 -4.98 11.25
N PHE A 73 -1.30 -4.42 10.06
CA PHE A 73 -1.55 -5.19 8.85
C PHE A 73 -0.41 -6.16 8.52
N VAL A 74 0.85 -5.70 8.55
CA VAL A 74 2.03 -6.53 8.32
C VAL A 74 2.07 -7.71 9.29
N LYS A 75 1.88 -7.46 10.59
CA LYS A 75 1.88 -8.50 11.62
C LYS A 75 0.75 -9.52 11.39
N ASP A 76 -0.47 -9.04 11.20
CA ASP A 76 -1.65 -9.88 11.10
C ASP A 76 -1.69 -10.69 9.79
N LYS A 77 -1.14 -10.15 8.70
CA LYS A 77 -1.00 -10.86 7.42
C LYS A 77 0.30 -11.67 7.29
N GLY A 78 1.17 -11.65 8.31
CA GLY A 78 2.44 -12.37 8.27
C GLY A 78 3.33 -11.96 7.10
N LEU A 79 3.38 -10.65 6.79
CA LEU A 79 4.19 -10.12 5.70
C LEU A 79 5.66 -10.05 6.11
N GLN A 80 6.53 -10.35 5.14
CA GLN A 80 7.98 -10.38 5.29
C GLN A 80 8.65 -9.60 4.15
N ALA A 81 9.92 -9.25 4.34
CA ALA A 81 10.69 -8.60 3.29
C ALA A 81 10.81 -9.55 2.09
N GLY A 82 10.60 -9.02 0.89
CA GLY A 82 10.50 -9.82 -0.34
C GLY A 82 9.08 -10.24 -0.71
N ASP A 83 8.09 -10.07 0.17
CA ASP A 83 6.68 -10.17 -0.23
C ASP A 83 6.27 -8.97 -1.08
N LYS A 84 5.16 -9.07 -1.81
CA LYS A 84 4.63 -7.99 -2.63
C LYS A 84 3.25 -7.57 -2.16
N VAL A 85 3.00 -6.27 -2.21
CA VAL A 85 1.64 -5.71 -2.09
C VAL A 85 1.24 -5.00 -3.37
N VAL A 86 -0.05 -5.05 -3.67
CA VAL A 86 -0.65 -4.34 -4.80
C VAL A 86 -1.88 -3.59 -4.29
N PHE A 87 -1.89 -2.27 -4.50
CA PHE A 87 -3.01 -1.42 -4.16
C PHE A 87 -3.83 -1.07 -5.40
N TYR A 88 -5.14 -1.12 -5.24
CA TYR A 88 -6.11 -0.74 -6.25
C TYR A 88 -7.07 0.31 -5.67
N LYS A 89 -7.63 1.14 -6.55
CA LYS A 89 -8.77 2.00 -6.25
C LYS A 89 -9.86 1.76 -7.28
N ASP A 90 -11.10 1.65 -6.85
CA ASP A 90 -12.20 1.74 -7.79
C ASP A 90 -12.42 3.19 -8.21
N VAL A 91 -12.34 3.42 -9.52
CA VAL A 91 -12.50 4.78 -10.09
C VAL A 91 -13.92 5.02 -10.58
N GLU A 92 -14.74 3.98 -10.65
CA GLU A 92 -16.14 4.02 -11.05
C GLU A 92 -16.96 3.42 -9.88
N GLY A 93 -17.80 4.23 -9.23
CA GLY A 93 -18.60 3.81 -8.06
C GLY A 93 -18.07 4.34 -6.71
N ASP A 94 -18.12 3.50 -5.66
CA ASP A 94 -17.96 3.83 -4.23
C ASP A 94 -16.53 4.26 -3.80
N SER A 95 -15.65 4.61 -4.76
CA SER A 95 -14.25 5.02 -4.53
C SER A 95 -13.42 4.12 -3.60
N SER A 96 -13.78 2.83 -3.51
CA SER A 96 -13.21 1.90 -2.54
C SER A 96 -11.77 1.49 -2.89
N TYR A 97 -10.92 1.33 -1.87
CA TYR A 97 -9.56 0.81 -2.05
C TYR A 97 -9.52 -0.70 -1.81
N LYS A 98 -8.64 -1.39 -2.54
CA LYS A 98 -8.31 -2.80 -2.28
C LYS A 98 -6.81 -3.01 -2.16
N ILE A 99 -6.42 -3.97 -1.33
CA ILE A 99 -5.04 -4.42 -1.17
C ILE A 99 -4.96 -5.93 -1.39
N ILE A 100 -4.01 -6.34 -2.23
CA ILE A 100 -3.67 -7.75 -2.43
C ILE A 100 -2.24 -7.95 -1.95
N THR A 101 -2.04 -8.96 -1.11
CA THR A 101 -0.73 -9.45 -0.68
C THR A 101 -0.34 -10.63 -1.55
N MET A 102 0.93 -10.72 -1.93
CA MET A 102 1.45 -11.79 -2.76
C MET A 102 2.76 -12.32 -2.19
N LYS A 103 2.91 -13.65 -2.20
CA LYS A 103 4.15 -14.33 -1.84
C LYS A 103 4.91 -14.69 -3.11
N LYS A 104 6.23 -14.50 -3.10
CA LYS A 104 7.10 -15.00 -4.16
C LYS A 104 7.20 -16.52 -4.03
N VAL A 105 6.90 -17.25 -5.09
CA VAL A 105 6.93 -18.73 -5.07
C VAL A 105 8.23 -19.25 -5.65
N PHE A 106 8.56 -18.84 -6.88
CA PHE A 106 9.80 -19.21 -7.58
C PHE A 106 10.07 -18.27 -8.75
N LYS A 107 11.20 -18.49 -9.44
CA LYS A 107 11.56 -17.79 -10.68
C LYS A 107 11.45 -18.77 -11.85
N LEU A 108 10.75 -18.40 -12.91
CA LEU A 108 10.57 -19.21 -14.11
C LEU A 108 11.03 -18.39 -15.32
N PHE A 109 12.01 -18.90 -16.07
CA PHE A 109 12.59 -18.21 -17.24
C PHE A 109 13.01 -16.76 -17.02
N GLY A 110 13.52 -16.43 -15.84
CA GLY A 110 13.91 -15.05 -15.53
C GLY A 110 12.80 -14.21 -14.91
N GLU A 111 11.55 -14.65 -14.96
CA GLU A 111 10.38 -13.96 -14.42
C GLU A 111 10.03 -14.46 -13.02
N GLU A 112 9.60 -13.55 -12.14
CA GLU A 112 9.18 -13.91 -10.79
C GLU A 112 7.70 -14.29 -10.78
N VAL A 113 7.40 -15.47 -10.24
CA VAL A 113 6.04 -15.98 -10.07
C VAL A 113 5.53 -15.61 -8.67
N TRP A 114 4.37 -14.96 -8.63
CA TRP A 114 3.73 -14.44 -7.42
C TRP A 114 2.33 -15.05 -7.24
N LEU A 115 1.99 -15.49 -6.04
CA LEU A 115 0.64 -15.97 -5.72
C LEU A 115 -0.03 -15.13 -4.63
N PRO A 116 -1.33 -14.83 -4.73
CA PRO A 116 -2.06 -14.13 -3.69
C PRO A 116 -2.03 -14.91 -2.36
N SER A 117 -1.62 -14.26 -1.28
CA SER A 117 -1.57 -14.84 0.08
C SER A 117 -2.74 -14.47 0.93
#